data_AF-A0A535QFK2-F1
#
_entry.id   AF-A0A535QFK2-F1
#
_cell.length_a   1.000
_cell.length_b   1.000
_cell.length_c   1.000
_cell.angle_alpha   90.00
_cell.angle_beta   90.00
_cell.angle_gamma   90.00
#
_symmetry.space_group_name_H-M   'P 1'
#
loop_
_entity.id
_entity.type
_entity.pdbx_description
1 polymer ?
#
loop_
_entity_poly.entity_id
_entity_poly.type
_entity_poly.pdbx_seq_one_letter_code
_entity_poly.pdbx_strand_id
1 'polypeptide(L)'
;MPGQITSPIRRLGVLTGGGDVPGLNPAIKAVVYRAETMGISILGLRAGWEGITFMDRSRGFDALIFRPDEPATWQGSYLMPLNRLNTRTIDRRGGTILQSTRTNPARTKVSDLPPHLSAYG
;
A
#
# COMPACT_ATOMS: atom_id res chain seq x y z
N MET A 1 15.81 -25.89 -1.89
CA MET A 1 14.54 -25.72 -1.14
C MET A 1 14.60 -24.36 -0.47
N PRO A 2 13.68 -23.41 -0.75
CA PRO A 2 13.68 -22.12 -0.06
C PRO A 2 13.58 -22.36 1.44
N GLY A 3 14.45 -21.69 2.20
CA GLY A 3 14.65 -21.90 3.63
C GLY A 3 13.36 -21.79 4.43
N GLN A 4 13.22 -22.68 5.42
CA GLN A 4 12.08 -22.80 6.30
C GLN A 4 11.90 -21.50 7.10
N ILE A 5 10.83 -20.76 6.82
CA ILE A 5 10.50 -19.54 7.56
C ILE A 5 10.06 -19.96 8.97
N THR A 6 10.82 -19.53 9.98
CA THR A 6 10.67 -19.93 11.39
C THR A 6 9.44 -19.32 12.08
N SER A 7 8.71 -18.43 11.41
CA SER A 7 7.48 -17.82 11.90
C SER A 7 6.47 -17.69 10.77
N PRO A 8 5.19 -18.03 10.98
CA PRO A 8 4.18 -17.88 9.94
C PRO A 8 4.05 -16.40 9.56
N ILE A 9 4.10 -16.11 8.26
CA ILE A 9 3.83 -14.77 7.74
C ILE A 9 2.39 -14.41 8.12
N ARG A 10 2.22 -13.36 8.93
CA ARG A 10 0.87 -12.92 9.37
C ARG A 10 0.27 -11.83 8.48
N ARG A 11 1.12 -11.10 7.74
CA ARG A 11 0.68 -9.95 6.95
C ARG A 11 1.60 -9.66 5.77
N LEU A 12 1.02 -9.26 4.64
CA LEU A 12 1.75 -8.83 3.43
C LEU A 12 1.35 -7.40 3.04
N GLY A 13 2.33 -6.61 2.62
CA GLY A 13 2.13 -5.29 2.02
C GLY A 13 2.15 -5.39 0.49
N VAL A 14 1.21 -4.72 -0.18
CA VAL A 14 1.13 -4.66 -1.65
C VAL A 14 1.16 -3.20 -2.07
N LEU A 15 2.06 -2.84 -2.97
CA LEU A 15 2.11 -1.53 -3.63
C LEU A 15 2.07 -1.74 -5.14
N THR A 16 1.55 -0.75 -5.86
CA THR A 16 1.67 -0.66 -7.31
C THR A 16 2.54 0.55 -7.66
N GLY A 17 3.67 0.29 -8.32
CA GLY A 17 4.62 1.33 -8.73
C GLY A 17 4.67 1.47 -10.25
N GLY A 18 4.94 2.67 -10.73
CA GLY A 18 5.08 2.95 -12.16
C GLY A 18 3.75 3.25 -12.86
N GLY A 19 3.70 2.99 -14.16
CA GLY A 19 2.54 3.26 -15.02
C GLY A 19 1.39 2.28 -14.76
N ASP A 20 0.17 2.76 -15.00
CA ASP A 20 -1.03 1.94 -14.88
C ASP A 20 -1.16 0.96 -16.05
N VAL A 21 -1.56 -0.27 -15.75
CA VAL A 21 -1.82 -1.33 -16.73
C VAL A 21 -3.07 -2.12 -16.31
N PRO A 22 -3.86 -2.64 -17.27
CA PRO A 22 -5.16 -3.26 -16.98
C PRO A 22 -5.11 -4.54 -16.11
N GLY A 23 -3.92 -5.05 -15.76
CA GLY A 23 -3.74 -6.25 -14.94
C GLY A 23 -3.55 -6.01 -13.44
N LEU A 24 -3.35 -4.77 -12.99
CA LEU A 24 -2.98 -4.50 -11.59
C LEU A 24 -4.09 -4.85 -10.60
N ASN A 25 -5.32 -4.44 -10.87
CA ASN A 25 -6.47 -4.75 -10.02
C ASN A 25 -6.76 -6.27 -9.93
N PRO A 26 -6.80 -7.02 -11.05
CA PRO A 26 -6.87 -8.48 -10.99
C PRO A 26 -5.76 -9.13 -10.17
N ALA A 27 -4.51 -8.65 -10.29
CA ALA A 27 -3.38 -9.17 -9.51
C ALA A 27 -3.56 -8.94 -8.01
N ILE A 28 -3.97 -7.72 -7.60
CA ILE A 28 -4.29 -7.40 -6.20
C ILE A 28 -5.40 -8.32 -5.67
N LYS A 29 -6.48 -8.49 -6.44
CA LYS A 29 -7.61 -9.38 -6.08
C LYS A 29 -7.14 -10.83 -5.89
N ALA A 30 -6.33 -11.36 -6.80
CA ALA A 30 -5.80 -12.72 -6.72
C ALA A 30 -4.95 -12.93 -5.45
N VAL A 31 -4.07 -11.97 -5.13
CA VAL A 31 -3.24 -12.01 -3.90
C VAL A 31 -4.12 -12.01 -2.65
N VAL A 32 -5.12 -11.13 -2.58
CA VAL A 32 -6.04 -11.03 -1.43
C VAL A 32 -6.81 -12.33 -1.24
N TYR A 33 -7.37 -12.88 -2.32
CA TYR A 33 -8.15 -14.10 -2.25
C TYR A 33 -7.31 -15.29 -1.78
N ARG A 34 -6.06 -15.40 -2.25
CA ARG A 34 -5.14 -16.46 -1.85
C ARG A 34 -4.69 -16.29 -0.40
N ALA A 35 -4.25 -15.10 -0.01
CA ALA A 35 -3.75 -14.80 1.33
C ALA A 35 -4.81 -15.05 2.41
N GLU A 36 -6.06 -14.70 2.16
CA GLU A 36 -7.15 -14.92 3.11
C GLU A 36 -7.36 -16.41 3.43
N THR A 37 -7.22 -17.31 2.43
CA THR A 37 -7.27 -18.78 2.68
C THR A 37 -6.12 -19.31 3.53
N MET A 38 -5.06 -18.54 3.68
CA MET A 38 -3.87 -18.87 4.46
C MET A 38 -3.84 -18.15 5.81
N GLY A 39 -4.89 -17.38 6.16
CA GLY A 39 -4.89 -16.54 7.36
C GLY A 39 -3.93 -15.36 7.31
N ILE A 40 -3.48 -14.97 6.11
CA ILE A 40 -2.55 -13.86 5.90
C ILE A 40 -3.34 -12.59 5.61
N SER A 41 -3.16 -11.56 6.43
CA SER A 41 -3.79 -10.24 6.21
C SER A 41 -3.07 -9.47 5.10
N ILE A 42 -3.80 -8.74 4.26
CA ILE A 42 -3.19 -7.89 3.22
C ILE A 42 -3.38 -6.41 3.56
N LEU A 43 -2.29 -5.65 3.44
CA LEU A 43 -2.30 -4.18 3.43
C LEU A 43 -1.90 -3.66 2.06
N GLY A 44 -2.80 -2.90 1.44
CA GLY A 44 -2.47 -2.03 0.33
C GLY A 44 -1.68 -0.82 0.81
N LEU A 45 -0.61 -0.50 0.10
CA LEU A 45 0.21 0.68 0.28
C LEU A 45 -0.14 1.64 -0.86
N ARG A 46 -0.89 2.69 -0.53
CA ARG A 46 -1.40 3.65 -1.50
C ARG A 46 -0.30 4.57 -2.01
N ALA A 47 -0.53 5.16 -3.18
CA ALA A 47 0.37 6.13 -3.82
C ALA A 47 1.76 5.56 -4.17
N GLY A 48 1.87 4.25 -4.37
CA GLY A 48 3.11 3.58 -4.79
C GLY A 48 4.31 3.91 -3.89
N TRP A 49 5.40 4.34 -4.51
CA TRP A 49 6.65 4.66 -3.80
C TRP A 49 6.55 5.87 -2.88
N GLU A 50 5.69 6.84 -3.20
CA GLU A 50 5.43 7.97 -2.33
C GLU A 50 4.87 7.51 -0.99
N GLY A 51 3.87 6.62 -0.98
CA GLY A 51 3.25 6.20 0.28
C GLY A 51 4.23 5.52 1.22
N ILE A 52 5.16 4.71 0.72
CA ILE A 52 6.19 4.11 1.60
C ILE A 52 7.20 5.14 2.10
N THR A 53 7.54 6.11 1.25
CA THR A 53 8.59 7.10 1.51
C THR A 53 8.11 8.20 2.44
N PHE A 54 6.87 8.69 2.25
CA PHE A 54 6.33 9.85 2.94
C PHE A 54 5.49 9.47 4.17
N MET A 55 5.15 8.18 4.35
CA MET A 55 4.38 7.74 5.52
C MET A 55 5.15 7.96 6.83
N ASP A 56 4.49 8.64 7.78
CA ASP A 56 4.99 8.79 9.13
C ASP A 56 4.69 7.55 9.97
N ARG A 57 5.71 6.70 10.14
CA ARG A 57 5.60 5.44 10.88
C ARG A 57 5.59 5.62 12.40
N SER A 58 5.79 6.84 12.90
CA SER A 58 5.66 7.14 14.34
C SER A 58 4.20 7.20 14.79
N ARG A 59 3.28 7.45 13.87
CA ARG A 59 1.83 7.47 14.12
C ARG A 59 1.30 6.06 14.35
N GLY A 60 0.25 5.96 15.15
CA GLY A 60 -0.46 4.70 15.38
C GLY A 60 -1.03 4.11 14.09
N PHE A 61 -1.14 2.79 14.02
CA PHE A 61 -1.59 2.05 12.84
C PHE A 61 -2.93 2.58 12.28
N ASP A 62 -3.92 2.81 13.14
CA ASP A 62 -5.24 3.28 12.74
C ASP A 62 -5.19 4.69 12.11
N ALA A 63 -4.27 5.53 12.56
CA ALA A 63 -4.07 6.87 12.03
C ALA A 63 -3.46 6.87 10.61
N LEU A 64 -2.88 5.73 10.19
CA LEU A 64 -2.30 5.54 8.86
C LEU A 64 -3.28 4.90 7.88
N ILE A 65 -4.47 4.50 8.33
CA ILE A 65 -5.49 3.90 7.47
C ILE A 65 -6.18 5.00 6.65
N PHE A 66 -6.15 4.83 5.33
CA PHE A 66 -6.92 5.62 4.40
C PHE A 66 -8.36 5.13 4.35
N ARG A 67 -9.30 6.08 4.45
CA ARG A 67 -10.74 5.86 4.39
C ARG A 67 -11.34 6.80 3.33
N PRO A 68 -11.89 6.27 2.22
CA PRO A 68 -12.40 7.12 1.15
C PRO A 68 -13.57 8.01 1.58
N ASP A 69 -14.33 7.56 2.58
CA ASP A 69 -15.45 8.24 3.21
C ASP A 69 -15.05 9.30 4.24
N GLU A 70 -13.79 9.36 4.65
CA GLU A 70 -13.27 10.34 5.62
C GLU A 70 -12.18 11.21 4.98
N PRO A 71 -12.52 12.43 4.51
CA PRO A 71 -11.57 13.34 3.87
C PRO A 71 -10.32 13.65 4.70
N ALA A 72 -10.44 13.62 6.04
CA ALA A 72 -9.31 13.81 6.95
C ALA A 72 -8.20 12.76 6.78
N THR A 73 -8.50 11.59 6.22
CA THR A 73 -7.53 10.51 5.98
C THR A 73 -6.90 10.56 4.60
N TRP A 74 -7.32 11.48 3.71
CA TRP A 74 -6.84 11.50 2.33
C TRP A 74 -5.37 11.93 2.21
N GLN A 75 -4.88 12.67 3.20
CA GLN A 75 -3.50 13.15 3.27
C GLN A 75 -2.79 12.48 4.44
N GLY A 76 -1.57 11.98 4.20
CA GLY A 76 -0.73 11.39 5.24
C GLY A 76 -1.15 9.99 5.72
N SER A 77 -2.25 9.42 5.22
CA SER A 77 -2.65 8.03 5.46
C SER A 77 -2.53 7.21 4.18
N TYR A 78 -1.71 6.16 4.24
CA TYR A 78 -1.31 5.39 3.05
C TYR A 78 -1.69 3.90 3.14
N LEU A 79 -2.17 3.43 4.30
CA LEU A 79 -2.53 2.03 4.48
C LEU A 79 -3.99 1.79 4.09
N MET A 80 -4.24 0.74 3.30
CA MET A 80 -5.58 0.31 2.93
C MET A 80 -5.72 -1.18 3.25
N PRO A 81 -6.38 -1.58 4.35
CA PRO A 81 -6.68 -2.98 4.60
C PRO A 81 -7.47 -3.58 3.44
N LEU A 82 -6.99 -4.69 2.87
CA LEU A 82 -7.63 -5.36 1.75
C LEU A 82 -8.24 -6.69 2.19
N ASN A 83 -9.47 -6.93 1.76
CA ASN A 83 -10.22 -8.15 2.03
C ASN A 83 -11.10 -8.52 0.82
N ARG A 84 -11.73 -9.70 0.84
CA ARG A 84 -12.63 -10.13 -0.24
C ARG A 84 -13.78 -9.19 -0.53
N LEU A 85 -14.30 -8.46 0.45
CA LEU A 85 -15.42 -7.54 0.27
C LEU A 85 -15.01 -6.31 -0.55
N ASN A 86 -13.93 -5.65 -0.15
CA ASN A 86 -13.47 -4.42 -0.82
C ASN A 86 -12.66 -4.66 -2.10
N THR A 87 -12.24 -5.90 -2.38
CA THR A 87 -11.59 -6.30 -3.64
C THR A 87 -12.49 -7.04 -4.62
N ARG A 88 -13.78 -7.25 -4.30
CA ARG A 88 -14.68 -8.10 -5.11
C ARG A 88 -14.85 -7.63 -6.56
N THR A 89 -14.90 -6.32 -6.78
CA THR A 89 -15.29 -5.72 -8.06
C THR A 89 -14.18 -4.91 -8.75
N ILE A 90 -12.98 -4.90 -8.17
CA ILE A 90 -11.89 -4.02 -8.60
C ILE A 90 -11.31 -4.42 -9.95
N ASP A 91 -11.39 -5.72 -10.29
CA ASP A 91 -10.98 -6.31 -11.56
C ASP A 91 -11.74 -5.76 -12.77
N ARG A 92 -12.88 -5.08 -12.54
CA ARG A 92 -13.71 -4.45 -13.56
C ARG A 92 -13.39 -2.98 -13.76
N ARG A 93 -12.40 -2.45 -13.05
CA ARG A 93 -11.98 -1.04 -13.10
C ARG A 93 -10.59 -0.97 -13.72
N GLY A 94 -10.41 -0.01 -14.64
CA GLY A 94 -9.06 0.44 -15.04
C GLY A 94 -8.34 1.06 -13.84
N GLY A 95 -7.05 1.33 -13.96
CA GLY A 95 -6.30 1.81 -12.81
C GLY A 95 -5.79 0.71 -11.90
N THR A 96 -5.30 1.20 -10.77
CA THR A 96 -5.07 0.44 -9.56
C THR A 96 -5.82 1.11 -8.42
N ILE A 97 -6.54 0.33 -7.60
CA ILE A 97 -7.22 0.87 -6.40
C ILE A 97 -6.27 1.49 -5.37
N LEU A 98 -4.98 1.14 -5.44
CA LEU A 98 -3.95 1.68 -4.55
C LEU A 98 -3.44 3.04 -5.02
N GLN A 99 -3.75 3.45 -6.26
CA GLN A 99 -3.08 4.54 -6.97
C GLN A 99 -1.55 4.34 -7.07
N SER A 100 -0.94 5.06 -8.00
CA SER A 100 0.51 5.03 -8.20
C SER A 100 1.02 6.45 -8.35
N THR A 101 2.28 6.65 -8.00
CA THR A 101 3.02 7.90 -8.20
C THR A 101 4.29 7.60 -8.98
N ARG A 102 4.87 8.63 -9.60
CA ARG A 102 6.19 8.54 -10.26
C ARG A 102 7.34 8.84 -9.30
N THR A 103 7.08 8.80 -7.99
CA THR A 103 8.07 9.06 -6.96
C THR A 103 9.19 8.03 -7.05
N ASN A 104 10.42 8.51 -7.11
CA ASN A 104 11.62 7.69 -7.06
C ASN A 104 12.33 8.00 -5.74
N PRO A 105 12.25 7.11 -4.73
CA PRO A 105 12.82 7.38 -3.40
C PRO A 105 14.31 7.70 -3.45
N ALA A 106 15.06 7.12 -4.40
CA ALA A 106 16.49 7.37 -4.54
C ALA A 106 16.83 8.74 -5.16
N ARG A 107 15.84 9.43 -5.76
CA ARG A 107 16.02 10.75 -6.40
C ARG A 107 15.17 11.86 -5.77
N THR A 108 14.41 11.55 -4.71
CA THR A 108 13.65 12.55 -3.97
C THR A 108 14.61 13.55 -3.33
N LYS A 109 14.38 14.84 -3.54
CA LYS A 109 15.20 15.88 -2.91
C LYS A 109 14.86 15.97 -1.42
N VAL A 110 15.87 16.31 -0.63
CA VAL A 110 15.70 16.58 0.82
C VAL A 110 14.67 17.67 1.08
N SER A 111 14.63 18.71 0.23
CA SER A 111 13.64 19.79 0.30
C SER A 111 12.19 19.33 0.16
N ASP A 112 11.99 18.19 -0.49
CA ASP A 112 10.67 17.66 -0.81
C ASP A 112 10.25 16.59 0.22
N LEU A 113 11.11 16.28 1.19
CA LEU A 113 10.79 15.34 2.26
C LEU A 113 9.79 15.96 3.25
N PRO A 114 8.86 15.15 3.77
CA PRO A 114 7.91 15.62 4.76
C PRO A 114 8.62 15.98 6.08
N PRO A 115 8.00 16.82 6.94
CA PRO A 115 8.65 17.37 8.13
C PRO A 115 9.26 16.31 9.06
N HIS A 116 8.59 15.16 9.24
CA HIS A 116 9.08 14.06 10.08
C HIS A 116 10.33 13.34 9.53
N LEU A 117 10.70 13.59 8.27
CA LEU A 117 11.90 13.04 7.63
C LEU A 117 12.97 14.10 7.35
N SER A 118 12.69 15.38 7.59
CA SER A 118 13.61 16.50 7.32
C SER A 118 14.96 16.37 8.04
N ALA A 119 15.02 15.67 9.19
CA ALA A 119 16.23 15.44 9.96
C ALA A 119 17.21 14.42 9.32
N TYR A 120 16.78 13.67 8.30
CA TYR A 120 17.59 12.63 7.65
C TYR A 120 18.18 13.07 6.30
N GLY A 121 18.01 14.34 5.93
CA GLY A 121 18.51 14.90 4.67
C GLY A 121 19.82 15.66 4.80
#